data_AF-A0A7Y5HFV2-F1
#
_entry.id   AF-A0A7Y5HFV2-F1
#
_cell.length_a   1.000
_cell.length_b   1.000
_cell.length_c   1.000
_cell.angle_alpha   90.00
_cell.angle_beta   90.00
_cell.angle_gamma   90.00
#
_symmetry.space_group_name_H-M   'P 1'
#
loop_
_entity.id
_entity.type
_entity.pdbx_description
1 polymer ?
#
loop_
_entity_poly.entity_id
_entity_poly.type
_entity_poly.pdbx_seq_one_letter_code
_entity_poly.pdbx_strand_id
1 'polypeptide(L)' 'VIPAVVLPEPAAEPVPAGDVDELYGLAVEAVRERGRGSVVVLQRKLGIGFTRATKILDQLVAHGVLGPENASGSHSLL' A
#
# COMPACT_ATOMS: atom_id res chain seq x y z
N VAL A 1 -0.74 33.85 7.87
CA VAL A 1 -1.51 32.60 7.61
C VAL A 1 -0.84 31.92 6.44
N ILE A 2 -0.17 30.79 6.68
CA ILE A 2 0.40 29.96 5.62
C ILE A 2 -0.79 29.27 4.94
N PRO A 3 -1.06 29.49 3.64
CA PRO A 3 -2.06 28.68 2.95
C PRO A 3 -1.47 27.26 2.84
N ALA A 4 -2.18 26.28 3.38
CA ALA A 4 -1.85 24.88 3.23
C ALA A 4 -1.80 24.58 1.73
N VAL A 5 -0.60 24.33 1.22
CA VAL A 5 -0.37 23.79 -0.12
C VAL A 5 -1.11 22.45 -0.17
N VAL A 6 -2.30 22.46 -0.78
CA VAL A 6 -2.92 21.27 -1.33
C VAL A 6 -2.00 20.83 -2.46
N LEU A 7 -1.15 19.85 -2.17
CA LEU A 7 -0.48 19.09 -3.19
C LEU A 7 -1.59 18.44 -4.04
N PRO A 8 -1.54 18.51 -5.38
CA PRO A 8 -2.43 17.72 -6.20
C PRO A 8 -2.13 16.26 -5.87
N GLU A 9 -3.12 15.54 -5.33
CA GLU A 9 -3.06 14.09 -5.29
C GLU A 9 -2.84 13.65 -6.74
N PRO A 10 -1.69 13.01 -7.08
CA PRO A 10 -1.44 12.65 -8.45
C PRO A 10 -2.52 11.64 -8.83
N ALA A 11 -3.31 12.01 -9.84
CA ALA A 11 -4.25 11.13 -10.50
C ALA A 11 -3.54 9.80 -10.76
N ALA A 12 -3.90 8.79 -9.95
CA ALA A 12 -3.47 7.43 -10.18
C ALA A 12 -4.13 7.00 -11.49
N GLU A 13 -3.37 7.09 -12.57
CA GLU A 13 -3.73 6.51 -13.86
C GLU A 13 -4.18 5.06 -13.63
N PRO A 14 -5.31 4.63 -14.25
CA PRO A 14 -5.83 3.29 -14.05
C PRO A 14 -4.78 2.29 -14.50
N VAL A 15 -4.15 1.65 -13.53
CA VAL A 15 -3.13 0.66 -13.79
C VAL A 15 -3.80 -0.59 -14.34
N PRO A 16 -3.31 -1.19 -15.44
CA PRO A 16 -3.97 -2.32 -16.06
C PRO A 16 -4.05 -3.49 -15.07
N ALA A 17 -5.28 -3.99 -14.89
CA ALA A 17 -5.59 -5.20 -14.16
C ALA A 17 -5.15 -6.40 -15.00
N GLY A 18 -4.09 -7.07 -14.56
CA GLY A 18 -3.59 -8.29 -15.16
C GLY A 18 -2.37 -8.76 -14.39
N ASP A 19 -2.56 -9.83 -13.62
CA ASP A 19 -1.61 -10.49 -12.73
C ASP A 19 -1.29 -9.75 -11.43
N VAL A 20 -1.63 -10.44 -10.33
CA VAL A 20 -1.17 -10.13 -8.98
C VAL A 20 0.35 -9.97 -9.00
N ASP A 21 0.85 -8.94 -8.31
CA ASP A 21 2.29 -8.68 -8.32
C ASP A 21 3.06 -9.92 -7.81
N GLU A 22 4.15 -10.30 -8.47
CA GLU A 22 5.04 -11.39 -8.05
C GLU A 22 5.53 -11.23 -6.59
N LEU A 23 5.61 -9.99 -6.09
CA LEU A 23 6.00 -9.66 -4.72
C LEU A 23 4.83 -9.65 -3.73
N TYR A 24 3.60 -9.92 -4.17
CA TYR A 24 2.41 -9.94 -3.33
C TYR A 24 2.54 -10.97 -2.20
N GLY A 25 3.03 -12.18 -2.47
CA GLY A 25 3.21 -13.20 -1.44
C GLY A 25 4.15 -12.75 -0.33
N LEU A 26 5.30 -12.17 -0.71
CA LEU A 26 6.25 -11.59 0.24
C LEU A 26 5.65 -10.39 1.00
N ALA A 27 4.79 -9.62 0.34
CA ALA A 27 4.10 -8.52 0.96
C ALA A 27 3.12 -9.00 2.05
N VAL A 28 2.36 -10.06 1.79
CA VAL A 28 1.48 -10.73 2.77
C VAL A 28 2.28 -11.15 4.00
N GLU A 29 3.41 -11.83 3.80
CA GLU A 29 4.27 -12.25 4.92
C GLU A 29 4.82 -11.05 5.69
N ALA A 30 5.30 -10.03 4.98
CA ALA A 30 5.83 -8.82 5.61
C ALA A 30 4.78 -8.06 6.43
N VAL A 31 3.53 -7.98 5.97
CA VAL A 31 2.45 -7.34 6.74
C VAL A 31 1.96 -8.23 7.88
N ARG A 32 1.93 -9.56 7.69
CA ARG A 32 1.61 -10.54 8.74
C ARG A 32 2.59 -10.52 9.89
N GLU A 33 3.89 -10.52 9.58
CA GLU A 33 4.96 -10.47 10.56
C GLU A 33 4.95 -9.15 11.36
N ARG A 34 4.53 -8.05 10.71
CA ARG A 34 4.55 -6.71 11.31
C ARG A 34 3.24 -6.29 11.97
N GLY A 35 2.13 -6.97 11.69
CA GLY A 35 0.78 -6.61 12.17
C GLY A 35 0.12 -5.43 11.45
N ARG A 36 0.81 -4.80 10.50
CA ARG A 36 0.37 -3.58 9.80
C ARG A 36 1.06 -3.39 8.46
N GLY A 37 0.31 -2.87 7.49
CA GLY A 37 0.78 -2.57 6.14
C GLY A 37 0.60 -1.10 5.76
N SER A 38 1.63 -0.52 5.14
CA SER A 38 1.59 0.80 4.50
C SER A 38 2.50 0.79 3.28
N VAL A 39 2.30 1.71 2.35
CA VAL A 39 3.16 1.88 1.16
C VAL A 39 4.65 1.93 1.56
N VAL A 40 5.01 2.75 2.55
CA VAL A 40 6.40 2.87 3.03
C VAL A 40 6.94 1.57 3.63
N VAL A 41 6.10 0.77 4.29
CA VAL A 41 6.50 -0.53 4.85
C VAL A 41 6.85 -1.48 3.73
N LEU A 42 6.00 -1.54 2.70
CA LEU A 42 6.21 -2.38 1.53
C LEU A 42 7.44 -1.93 0.74
N GLN A 43 7.63 -0.62 0.52
CA GLN A 43 8.83 -0.08 -0.12
C GLN A 43 10.11 -0.49 0.62
N ARG A 44 10.13 -0.40 1.96
CA ARG A 44 11.32 -0.73 2.76
C ARG A 44 11.58 -2.23 2.90
N LYS A 45 10.52 -3.05 2.97
CA LYS A 45 10.63 -4.50 3.11
C LYS A 45 10.93 -5.21 1.79
N LEU A 46 10.33 -4.75 0.70
CA LEU A 46 10.42 -5.39 -0.62
C LEU A 46 11.37 -4.67 -1.58
N GLY A 47 11.86 -3.47 -1.21
CA GLY A 47 12.76 -2.69 -2.07
C GLY A 47 12.11 -2.15 -3.35
N ILE A 48 10.78 -2.00 -3.35
CA ILE A 48 9.99 -1.60 -4.52
C ILE A 48 9.72 -0.10 -4.57
N GLY A 49 9.46 0.40 -5.78
CA GLY A 49 9.01 1.79 -6.00
C GLY A 49 7.61 2.07 -5.46
N PHE A 50 7.27 3.36 -5.31
CA PHE A 50 6.00 3.83 -4.76
C PHE A 50 4.78 3.25 -5.49
N THR A 51 4.73 3.38 -6.83
CA THR A 51 3.62 2.89 -7.66
C THR A 51 3.34 1.40 -7.45
N ARG A 52 4.41 0.58 -7.37
CA ARG A 52 4.30 -0.86 -7.17
C ARG A 52 3.84 -1.19 -5.75
N ALA A 53 4.36 -0.49 -4.75
CA ALA A 53 3.92 -0.64 -3.37
C ALA A 53 2.45 -0.28 -3.17
N THR A 54 1.97 0.79 -3.81
CA THR A 54 0.56 1.18 -3.76
C THR A 54 -0.35 0.12 -4.38
N LYS A 55 0.02 -0.44 -5.54
CA LYS A 55 -0.72 -1.55 -6.15
C LYS A 55 -0.81 -2.76 -5.23
N ILE A 56 0.32 -3.18 -4.68
CA ILE A 56 0.38 -4.34 -3.78
C ILE A 56 -0.45 -4.06 -2.52
N LEU A 57 -0.39 -2.86 -1.96
CA LEU A 57 -1.18 -2.47 -0.81
C LEU A 57 -2.68 -2.56 -1.10
N ASP A 58 -3.11 -2.01 -2.24
CA ASP A 58 -4.49 -2.06 -2.69
C ASP A 58 -4.96 -3.51 -2.90
N GLN A 59 -4.13 -4.36 -3.51
CA GLN A 59 -4.38 -5.79 -3.61
C GLN A 59 -4.51 -6.45 -2.24
N LEU A 60 -3.65 -6.13 -1.27
CA LEU A 60 -3.73 -6.71 0.08
C LEU A 60 -5.04 -6.33 0.78
N VAL A 61 -5.53 -5.10 0.58
CA VAL A 61 -6.82 -4.65 1.11
C VAL A 61 -7.97 -5.34 0.36
N ALA A 62 -7.93 -5.37 -0.97
CA ALA A 62 -8.95 -6.00 -1.81
C ALA A 62 -9.13 -7.51 -1.53
N HIS A 63 -8.03 -8.20 -1.19
CA HIS A 63 -8.03 -9.60 -0.80
C HIS A 63 -8.36 -9.84 0.69
N GLY A 64 -8.59 -8.78 1.48
CA GLY A 64 -8.92 -8.90 2.90
C GLY A 64 -7.74 -9.31 3.80
N VAL A 65 -6.50 -9.12 3.34
CA VAL A 65 -5.30 -9.30 4.18
C VAL A 65 -5.11 -8.10 5.10
N LEU A 66 -5.43 -6.90 4.60
CA LEU A 66 -5.36 -5.65 5.32
C LEU A 66 -6.78 -5.08 5.51
N GLY A 67 -7.06 -4.66 6.74
CA GLY A 67 -8.27 -4.01 7.19
C GLY A 67 -8.23 -2.48 7.07
N PRO A 68 -9.19 -1.79 7.69
CA PRO A 68 -9.39 -0.36 7.51
C PRO A 68 -8.14 0.44 7.86
N GLU A 69 -7.92 1.50 7.09
CA GLU A 69 -6.85 2.45 7.31
C GLU A 69 -7.04 3.17 8.66
N ASN A 70 -5.99 3.17 9.48
CA ASN A 70 -5.95 3.98 10.68
C ASN A 70 -5.60 5.43 10.31
N ALA A 71 -5.86 6.38 11.23
CA ALA A 71 -5.63 7.82 11.06
C ALA A 71 -4.20 8.26 10.68
N SER A 72 -3.24 7.33 10.61
CA SER A 72 -1.86 7.57 10.15
C SER A 72 -1.55 6.94 8.78
N GLY A 73 -2.55 6.55 7.98
CA GLY A 73 -2.35 5.92 6.67
C GLY A 73 -1.74 4.51 6.78
N SER A 74 -2.04 3.80 7.87
CA SER A 74 -1.57 2.44 8.13
C SER A 74 -2.76 1.49 8.19
N HIS A 75 -2.75 0.43 7.40
CA HIS A 75 -3.78 -0.61 7.42
C HIS A 75 -3.43 -1.66 8.48
N SER A 76 -4.39 -2.02 9.34
CA SER A 76 -4.24 -3.12 10.30
C SER A 76 -4.49 -4.47 9.63
N LEU A 77 -3.97 -5.59 10.15
CA LEU A 77 -4.38 -6.93 9.67
C LEU A 77 -5.82 -7.25 10.10
N LEU A 78 -6.53 -8.02 9.26
CA LEU A 78 -7.81 -8.66 9.59
C LEU A 78 -7.61 -10.05 10.22
#